data_AF-A0A2U1CFI6-F1
#
_entry.id   AF-A0A2U1CFI6-F1
#
_cell.length_a   1.000
_cell.length_b   1.000
_cell.length_c   1.000
_cell.angle_alpha   90.00
_cell.angle_beta   90.00
_cell.angle_gamma   90.00
#
_symmetry.space_group_name_H-M   'P 1'
#
loop_
_entity.id
_entity.type
_entity.pdbx_description
1 polymer ?
#
loop_
_entity_poly.entity_id
_entity_poly.type
_entity_poly.pdbx_seq_one_letter_code
_entity_poly.pdbx_strand_id
1 'polypeptide(L)'
;MTEFKTVHDSRAEEPATIDTTSSETTVYERKNIRQETTTRGEGDTAITVTEWVYEQREYTREEYYMMLSPAIQGVQQSLSNIELAIAML
;
A
#
# COMPACT_ATOMS: atom_id res chain seq x y z
N MET A 1 0.19 13.49 -5.50
CA MET A 1 0.08 12.07 -5.13
C MET A 1 1.11 11.78 -4.07
N THR A 2 0.70 11.21 -2.95
CA THR A 2 1.60 10.85 -1.85
C THR A 2 2.54 9.72 -2.28
N GLU A 3 3.79 9.81 -1.83
CA GLU A 3 4.82 8.83 -2.15
C GLU A 3 4.66 7.57 -1.28
N PHE A 4 5.01 6.42 -1.85
CA PHE A 4 5.08 5.17 -1.10
C PHE A 4 6.36 5.17 -0.23
N LYS A 5 6.20 4.78 1.03
CA LYS A 5 7.31 4.57 1.97
C LYS A 5 7.31 3.14 2.48
N THR A 6 8.49 2.56 2.67
CA THR A 6 8.63 1.24 3.31
C THR A 6 8.25 1.33 4.79
N VAL A 7 7.40 0.41 5.24
CA VAL A 7 6.94 0.27 6.62
C VAL A 7 7.24 -1.14 7.10
N HIS A 8 7.72 -1.23 8.34
CA HIS A 8 7.93 -2.47 9.08
C HIS A 8 6.89 -2.52 10.21
N ASP A 9 6.12 -3.59 10.29
CA ASP A 9 5.00 -3.73 11.22
C ASP A 9 5.05 -5.08 11.94
N SER A 10 5.00 -5.06 13.26
CA SER A 10 5.08 -6.24 14.13
C SER A 10 3.74 -6.89 14.44
N ARG A 11 2.65 -6.46 13.78
CA ARG A 11 1.32 -7.07 13.95
C ARG A 11 1.33 -8.57 13.63
N ALA A 12 0.43 -9.31 14.30
CA ALA A 12 0.32 -10.76 14.10
C ALA A 12 -0.30 -11.12 12.74
N GLU A 13 -1.31 -10.37 12.31
CA GLU A 13 -2.08 -10.65 11.09
C GLU A 13 -1.58 -9.85 9.89
N GLU A 14 -1.79 -10.39 8.68
CA GLU A 14 -1.44 -9.70 7.45
C GLU A 14 -2.16 -8.33 7.35
N PRO A 15 -1.43 -7.23 7.11
CA PRO A 15 -2.05 -5.91 6.89
C PRO A 15 -2.97 -5.91 5.67
N ALA A 16 -4.13 -5.28 5.77
CA ALA A 16 -4.99 -5.06 4.61
C ALA A 16 -4.34 -4.11 3.59
N THR A 17 -4.53 -4.40 2.30
CA THR A 17 -4.10 -3.55 1.17
C THR A 17 -4.68 -2.14 1.27
N ILE A 18 -5.94 -2.02 1.69
CA ILE A 18 -6.59 -0.74 1.98
C ILE A 18 -7.11 -0.80 3.40
N ASP A 19 -6.75 0.22 4.19
CA ASP A 19 -7.20 0.35 5.57
C ASP A 19 -7.82 1.73 5.79
N THR A 20 -9.13 1.68 5.99
CA THR A 20 -9.99 2.82 6.30
C THR A 20 -10.46 2.80 7.75
N THR A 21 -9.92 1.92 8.59
CA THR A 21 -10.42 1.65 9.94
C THR A 21 -9.46 2.09 11.04
N SER A 22 -8.15 2.03 10.78
CA SER A 22 -7.12 2.39 11.77
C SER A 22 -7.03 3.89 12.05
N SER A 23 -7.62 4.73 11.20
CA SER A 23 -7.71 6.18 11.39
C SER A 23 -9.07 6.73 10.94
N GLU A 24 -9.58 7.68 11.71
CA GLU A 24 -10.81 8.42 11.38
C GLU A 24 -10.62 9.38 10.20
N THR A 25 -9.40 9.83 9.92
CA THR A 25 -9.12 10.88 8.93
C THR A 25 -8.24 10.41 7.77
N THR A 26 -7.47 9.35 7.99
CA THR A 26 -6.47 8.85 7.03
C THR A 26 -6.86 7.48 6.49
N VAL A 27 -6.72 7.31 5.17
CA VAL A 27 -6.74 6.00 4.52
C VAL A 27 -5.32 5.58 4.19
N TYR A 28 -4.99 4.34 4.53
CA TYR A 28 -3.69 3.75 4.21
C TYR A 28 -3.83 2.79 3.04
N GLU A 29 -3.04 3.03 2.00
CA GLU A 29 -2.88 2.08 0.89
C GLU A 29 -1.52 1.41 1.00
N ARG A 30 -1.53 0.08 0.94
CA ARG A 30 -0.37 -0.78 1.10
C ARG A 30 -0.21 -1.67 -0.12
N LYS A 31 1.03 -1.90 -0.55
CA LYS A 31 1.38 -2.85 -1.61
C LYS A 31 2.66 -3.60 -1.26
N ASN A 32 2.93 -4.67 -2.01
CA ASN A 32 4.12 -5.51 -1.84
C ASN A 32 4.27 -6.03 -0.40
N ILE A 33 3.13 -6.42 0.19
CA ILE A 33 3.01 -6.94 1.55
C ILE A 33 3.65 -8.32 1.61
N ARG A 34 4.62 -8.47 2.50
CA ARG A 34 5.35 -9.72 2.72
C ARG A 34 5.79 -9.83 4.17
N GLN A 35 6.00 -11.05 4.62
CA GLN A 35 6.56 -11.32 5.92
C GLN A 35 8.07 -11.50 5.80
N GLU A 36 8.85 -10.80 6.63
CA GLU A 36 10.30 -10.92 6.71
C GLU A 36 10.69 -11.39 8.11
N THR A 37 11.66 -12.30 8.17
CA THR A 37 12.27 -12.74 9.42
C THR A 37 13.67 -12.15 9.50
N THR A 38 13.88 -11.27 10.47
CA THR A 38 15.16 -10.57 10.68
C THR A 38 15.74 -10.97 12.03
N THR A 39 17.01 -11.35 12.04
CA THR A 39 17.76 -11.56 13.27
C THR A 39 18.35 -10.23 13.73
N ARG A 40 17.96 -9.75 14.92
CA ARG A 40 18.56 -8.58 15.56
C ARG A 40 19.34 -8.99 16.81
N GLY A 41 20.59 -8.55 16.89
CA GLY A 41 21.50 -8.78 18.02
C GLY A 41 22.94 -8.96 17.55
N GLU A 42 23.91 -8.55 18.37
CA GLU A 42 25.33 -8.90 18.22
C GLU A 42 25.74 -9.86 19.34
N GLY A 43 26.43 -10.96 19.00
CA GLY A 43 26.93 -11.95 19.98
C GLY A 43 25.92 -13.07 20.34
N ASP A 44 26.04 -13.61 21.55
CA ASP A 44 25.27 -14.79 22.05
C ASP A 44 23.77 -14.54 22.30
N THR A 45 23.26 -13.34 22.01
CA THR A 45 21.84 -12.98 22.18
C THR A 45 21.27 -12.49 20.86
N ALA A 46 21.16 -13.40 19.90
CA ALA A 46 20.45 -13.17 18.64
C ALA A 46 18.94 -13.40 18.85
N ILE A 47 18.12 -12.38 18.60
CA ILE A 47 16.66 -12.49 18.64
C ILE A 47 16.14 -12.53 17.21
N THR A 48 15.38 -13.58 16.90
CA THR A 48 14.66 -13.69 15.62
C THR A 48 13.34 -12.93 15.75
N VAL A 49 13.15 -11.91 14.92
CA VAL A 49 11.90 -11.13 14.85
C VAL A 49 11.26 -11.38 13.50
N THR A 50 9.96 -11.68 13.52
CA THR A 50 9.15 -11.77 12.30
C THR A 50 8.28 -10.54 12.20
N GLU A 51 8.35 -9.83 11.08
CA GLU A 51 7.63 -8.57 10.84
C GLU A 51 7.04 -8.54 9.43
N TRP A 52 5.99 -7.75 9.24
CA TRP A 52 5.44 -7.43 7.93
C TRP A 52 6.18 -6.25 7.34
N VAL A 53 6.61 -6.38 6.10
CA VAL A 53 7.26 -5.31 5.34
C VAL A 53 6.41 -5.00 4.12
N TYR A 54 6.07 -3.74 3.93
CA TYR A 54 5.24 -3.28 2.83
C TYR A 54 5.53 -1.82 2.47
N GLU A 55 5.13 -1.42 1.27
CA GLU A 55 5.10 -0.02 0.87
C GLU A 55 3.74 0.56 1.25
N GLN A 56 3.72 1.68 1.97
CA GLN A 56 2.50 2.38 2.37
C GLN A 56 2.50 3.80 1.83
N ARG A 57 1.33 4.27 1.36
CA ARG A 57 1.04 5.69 1.18
C ARG A 57 -0.22 6.06 1.94
N GLU A 58 -0.39 7.36 2.14
CA GLU A 58 -1.46 7.91 2.96
C GLU A 58 -2.31 8.86 2.14
N TYR A 59 -3.61 8.86 2.42
CA TYR A 59 -4.58 9.78 1.86
C TYR A 59 -5.41 10.37 2.97
N THR A 60 -5.87 11.61 2.79
CA THR A 60 -7.08 12.02 3.50
C THR A 60 -8.26 11.20 2.98
N ARG A 61 -9.27 10.96 3.83
CA ARG A 61 -10.50 10.26 3.38
C ARG A 61 -11.16 10.95 2.19
N GLU A 62 -11.17 12.28 2.16
CA GLU A 62 -11.73 13.05 1.06
C GLU A 62 -11.01 12.75 -0.26
N GLU A 63 -9.67 12.81 -0.27
CA GLU A 63 -8.88 12.46 -1.46
C GLU A 63 -9.13 11.02 -1.91
N TYR A 64 -9.17 10.08 -0.98
CA TYR A 64 -9.43 8.68 -1.30
C TYR A 64 -10.81 8.47 -1.94
N TYR A 65 -11.87 9.08 -1.39
CA TYR A 65 -13.22 8.97 -1.96
C TYR A 65 -13.37 9.72 -3.29
N MET A 66 -12.66 10.83 -3.49
CA MET A 66 -12.62 11.50 -4.78
C MET A 66 -12.02 10.59 -5.86
N MET A 67 -10.92 9.88 -5.55
CA MET A 67 -10.30 8.91 -6.47
C MET A 67 -11.22 7.74 -6.81
N LEU A 68 -12.09 7.32 -5.88
CA LEU A 68 -13.08 6.28 -6.13
C LEU A 68 -14.28 6.76 -6.95
N SER A 69 -14.42 8.06 -7.21
CA SER A 69 -15.55 8.58 -7.96
C SER A 69 -15.57 8.01 -9.38
N PRO A 70 -16.75 7.57 -9.88
CA PRO A 70 -16.88 7.02 -11.24
C PRO A 70 -16.38 7.96 -12.33
N ALA A 71 -16.44 9.27 -12.09
CA ALA A 71 -15.94 10.29 -13.00
C ALA A 71 -14.42 10.19 -13.20
N ILE A 72 -13.65 9.89 -12.15
CA ILE A 72 -12.19 9.72 -12.24
C ILE A 72 -11.84 8.32 -12.78
N GLN A 73 -12.56 7.28 -12.36
CA GLN A 73 -12.33 5.92 -12.86
C GLN A 73 -12.64 5.78 -14.36
N GLY A 74 -13.69 6.45 -14.85
CA GLY A 74 -14.05 6.46 -16.26
C GLY A 74 -13.00 7.10 -17.17
N VAL A 75 -12.27 8.11 -16.66
CA VAL A 75 -11.14 8.73 -17.39
C VAL A 75 -9.93 7.81 -17.44
N GLN A 76 -9.64 7.04 -16.38
CA GLN A 76 -8.53 6.08 -16.41
C GLN A 76 -8.78 4.93 -17.39
N GLN A 77 -10.00 4.38 -17.42
CA GLN A 77 -10.30 3.30 -18.36
C GLN A 77 -10.25 3.74 -19.83
N SER A 78 -10.68 4.96 -20.14
CA SER A 78 -10.59 5.47 -21.52
C SER A 78 -9.15 5.68 -21.97
N LEU A 79 -8.26 6.14 -21.09
CA LEU A 79 -6.83 6.30 -21.37
C LEU A 79 -6.13 4.95 -21.60
N SER A 80 -6.36 3.95 -20.73
CA SER A 80 -5.77 2.62 -20.91
C SER A 80 -6.23 1.93 -22.21
N ASN A 81 -7.48 2.13 -22.61
CA ASN A 81 -7.99 1.60 -23.88
C ASN A 81 -7.32 2.26 -25.10
N ILE A 82 -6.99 3.55 -25.01
CA ILE A 82 -6.27 4.26 -26.08
C ILE A 82 -4.83 3.76 -26.20
N GLU A 83 -4.12 3.60 -25.07
CA GLU A 83 -2.74 3.09 -25.07
C GLU A 83 -2.65 1.68 -25.66
N LEU A 84 -3.61 0.81 -25.33
CA LEU A 84 -3.67 -0.55 -25.88
C LEU A 84 -3.95 -0.55 -27.39
N ALA A 85 -4.80 0.36 -27.88
CA ALA A 85 -5.10 0.49 -29.31
C ALA A 85 -3.90 1.00 -30.13
N ILE A 86 -3.07 1.87 -29.55
CA ILE A 86 -1.83 2.35 -30.19
C ILE A 86 -0.75 1.27 -30.20
N ALA A 87 -0.67 0.42 -29.17
CA ALA A 87 0.30 -0.68 -29.11
C ALA A 87 0.01 -1.85 -30.07
N MET A 88 -1.21 -1.91 -30.63
CA MET A 88 -1.64 -2.94 -31.60
C MET A 88 -1.57 -2.49 -33.08
N LEU A 89 -1.10 -1.28 -33.35
CA LEU A 89 -0.80 -0.76 -34.69
C LEU A 89 0.70 -0.87 -35.00
#